data_AF-A0A5N0THZ8-F1
#
_entry.id   AF-A0A5N0THZ8-F1
#
_cell.length_a   1.000
_cell.length_b   1.000
_cell.length_c   1.000
_cell.angle_alpha   90.00
_cell.angle_beta   90.00
_cell.angle_gamma   90.00
#
_symmetry.space_group_name_H-M   'P 1'
#
loop_
_entity.id
_entity.type
_entity.pdbx_description
1 polymer ?
#
loop_
_entity_poly.entity_id
_entity_poly.type
_entity_poly.pdbx_seq_one_letter_code
_entity_poly.pdbx_strand_id
1 'polypeptide(L)'
;MNQVPLQFATPTEPGPAARAAIALQRDPAGFCRITERWLRENEHVWLAFYDAAEQLRAAGRSHYGAKGIMEVLRFNTALTDAEVTFKLNNNYTSGLARLYNTITQTDFFETRQAA
;
A
#
# COMPACT_ATOMS: atom_id res chain seq x y z
N MET A 1 -6.62 26.97 -37.73
CA MET A 1 -6.36 25.65 -37.12
C MET A 1 -5.31 25.83 -36.05
N ASN A 2 -5.70 26.07 -34.80
CA ASN A 2 -4.75 26.21 -33.69
C ASN A 2 -4.67 24.88 -32.95
N GLN A 3 -3.52 24.22 -33.04
CA GLN A 3 -3.20 23.07 -32.20
C GLN A 3 -2.83 23.61 -30.82
N VAL A 4 -3.66 23.31 -29.82
CA VAL A 4 -3.34 23.52 -28.40
C VAL A 4 -2.40 22.39 -27.99
N PRO A 5 -1.19 22.66 -27.48
CA PRO A 5 -0.32 21.58 -27.03
C PRO A 5 -0.91 20.94 -25.77
N LEU A 6 -1.08 19.62 -25.81
CA LEU A 6 -1.42 18.80 -24.65
C LEU A 6 -0.26 18.87 -23.65
N GLN A 7 -0.39 19.74 -22.63
CA GLN A 7 0.44 19.68 -21.45
C GLN A 7 0.05 18.44 -20.65
N PHE A 8 0.75 17.33 -20.89
CA PHE A 8 0.77 16.24 -19.93
C PHE A 8 1.49 16.76 -18.67
N ALA A 9 0.72 17.19 -17.68
CA ALA A 9 1.26 17.45 -16.36
C ALA A 9 1.93 16.16 -15.89
N THR A 10 3.27 16.16 -15.81
CA THR A 10 4.00 15.13 -15.09
C THR A 10 3.41 15.05 -13.68
N PRO A 11 3.16 13.85 -13.12
CA PRO A 11 2.82 13.77 -11.71
C PRO A 11 4.00 14.36 -10.95
N THR A 12 3.81 15.58 -10.44
CA THR A 12 4.84 16.33 -9.72
C THR A 12 5.15 15.66 -8.38
N GLU A 13 4.25 14.79 -7.93
CA GLU A 13 4.39 13.97 -6.75
C GLU A 13 4.76 12.52 -7.13
N PRO A 14 5.76 11.92 -6.44
CA PRO A 14 6.11 10.53 -6.64
C PRO A 14 4.90 9.62 -6.36
N GLY A 15 4.70 8.61 -7.22
CA GLY A 15 3.63 7.63 -7.05
C GLY A 15 3.73 6.86 -5.72
N PRO A 16 2.68 6.12 -5.33
CA PRO A 16 2.63 5.42 -4.04
C PRO A 16 3.78 4.43 -3.83
N ALA A 17 4.25 3.75 -4.88
CA ALA A 17 5.42 2.87 -4.81
C ALA A 17 6.72 3.64 -4.50
N ALA A 18 6.94 4.78 -5.17
CA ALA A 18 8.12 5.62 -4.95
C ALA A 18 8.10 6.25 -3.54
N ARG A 19 6.94 6.73 -3.07
CA ARG A 19 6.77 7.23 -1.70
C ARG A 19 7.06 6.15 -0.65
N ALA A 20 6.61 4.93 -0.90
CA ALA A 20 6.88 3.79 -0.03
C ALA A 20 8.38 3.43 0.02
N ALA A 21 9.06 3.42 -1.13
CA ALA A 21 10.50 3.19 -1.19
C ALA A 21 11.28 4.24 -0.38
N ILE A 22 10.92 5.53 -0.51
CA ILE A 22 11.51 6.62 0.26
C ILE A 22 11.27 6.44 1.78
N ALA A 23 10.06 6.05 2.18
CA ALA A 23 9.74 5.80 3.58
C ALA A 23 10.58 4.65 4.17
N LEU A 24 10.74 3.55 3.42
CA LEU A 24 11.56 2.41 3.84
C LEU A 24 13.05 2.74 3.92
N GLN A 25 13.55 3.62 3.07
CA GLN A 25 14.95 4.08 3.13
C GLN A 25 15.22 4.95 4.37
N ARG A 26 14.24 5.75 4.80
CA ARG A 26 14.35 6.62 5.97
C ARG A 26 14.30 5.85 7.29
N ASP A 27 13.46 4.82 7.36
CA ASP A 27 13.31 3.98 8.55
C ASP A 27 13.09 2.50 8.16
N PRO A 28 14.14 1.75 7.83
CA PRO A 28 14.00 0.35 7.46
C PRO A 28 13.59 -0.56 8.64
N ALA A 29 13.72 -0.09 9.89
CA ALA A 29 13.40 -0.88 11.09
C ALA A 29 11.96 -0.68 11.58
N GLY A 30 11.34 0.46 11.26
CA GLY A 30 9.97 0.80 11.70
C GLY A 30 8.86 -0.07 11.10
N PHE A 31 9.13 -0.71 9.96
CA PHE A 31 8.17 -1.52 9.23
C PHE A 31 8.40 -3.01 9.47
N CYS A 32 7.51 -3.65 10.22
CA CYS A 32 7.60 -5.09 10.50
C CYS A 32 7.61 -5.90 9.20
N ARG A 33 8.72 -6.60 8.91
CA ARG A 33 8.92 -7.53 7.77
C ARG A 33 8.79 -6.93 6.36
N ILE A 34 8.32 -5.69 6.22
CA ILE A 34 8.30 -4.96 4.95
C ILE A 34 9.67 -4.29 4.79
N THR A 35 10.39 -4.70 3.76
CA THR A 35 11.71 -4.16 3.40
C THR A 35 11.65 -3.60 1.99
N GLU A 36 12.63 -2.78 1.63
CA GLU A 36 12.75 -2.24 0.26
C GLU A 36 12.84 -3.37 -0.79
N ARG A 37 13.57 -4.45 -0.46
CA ARG A 37 13.66 -5.65 -1.31
C ARG A 37 12.29 -6.31 -1.48
N TRP A 38 11.58 -6.54 -0.38
CA TRP A 38 10.25 -7.14 -0.44
C TRP A 38 9.28 -6.29 -1.25
N LEU A 39 9.33 -4.96 -1.08
CA LEU A 39 8.48 -4.03 -1.83
C LEU A 39 8.76 -4.10 -3.33
N ARG A 40 10.03 -4.18 -3.75
CA ARG A 40 10.41 -4.36 -5.16
C ARG A 40 9.88 -5.68 -5.75
N GLU A 41 9.97 -6.76 -4.99
CA GLU A 41 9.49 -8.08 -5.43
C GLU A 41 7.95 -8.18 -5.41
N ASN A 42 7.27 -7.36 -4.60
CA ASN A 42 5.83 -7.44 -4.32
C ASN A 42 5.11 -6.11 -4.52
N GLU A 43 5.56 -5.28 -5.46
CA GLU A 43 5.03 -3.92 -5.67
C GLU A 43 3.52 -3.95 -5.93
N HIS A 44 3.05 -4.93 -6.70
CA HIS A 44 1.64 -5.14 -7.00
C HIS A 44 0.77 -5.33 -5.74
N VAL A 45 1.29 -5.98 -4.69
CA VAL A 45 0.59 -6.14 -3.41
C VAL A 45 0.42 -4.79 -2.72
N TRP A 46 1.50 -4.01 -2.69
CA TRP A 46 1.47 -2.68 -2.09
C TRP A 46 0.49 -1.77 -2.82
N LEU A 47 0.52 -1.77 -4.15
CA LEU A 47 -0.40 -0.96 -4.96
C LEU A 47 -1.86 -1.38 -4.73
N ALA A 48 -2.16 -2.67 -4.70
CA ALA A 48 -3.51 -3.16 -4.43
C ALA A 48 -3.98 -2.82 -3.00
N PHE A 49 -3.09 -2.90 -2.01
CA PHE A 49 -3.39 -2.49 -0.64
C PHE A 49 -3.65 -0.98 -0.54
N TYR A 50 -2.79 -0.17 -1.16
CA TYR A 50 -2.91 1.29 -1.18
C TYR A 50 -4.23 1.73 -1.83
N ASP A 51 -4.55 1.16 -3.00
CA ASP A 51 -5.77 1.50 -3.73
C ASP A 51 -7.03 1.15 -2.93
N ALA A 52 -7.08 -0.04 -2.32
CA ALA A 52 -8.19 -0.43 -1.45
C ALA A 52 -8.35 0.51 -0.24
N ALA A 53 -7.23 0.98 0.34
CA ALA A 53 -7.25 1.95 1.43
C ALA A 53 -7.79 3.31 1.00
N GLU A 54 -7.34 3.82 -0.16
CA GLU A 54 -7.83 5.07 -0.74
C GLU A 54 -9.32 4.98 -1.09
N GLN A 55 -9.80 3.86 -1.65
CA GLN A 55 -11.22 3.63 -1.91
C GLN A 55 -12.06 3.70 -0.63
N LEU A 56 -11.60 3.12 0.47
CA LEU A 56 -12.29 3.19 1.76
C LEU A 56 -12.34 4.62 2.32
N ARG A 57 -11.25 5.40 2.16
CA ARG A 57 -11.22 6.81 2.56
C ARG A 57 -12.12 7.67 1.69
N ALA A 58 -12.10 7.46 0.38
CA ALA A 58 -13.00 8.13 -0.56
C ALA A 58 -14.47 7.84 -0.25
N ALA A 59 -14.77 6.64 0.26
CA ALA A 59 -16.09 6.26 0.76
C ALA A 59 -16.45 6.87 2.14
N GLY A 60 -15.60 7.72 2.72
CA GLY A 60 -15.86 8.44 3.96
C GLY A 60 -15.51 7.68 5.25
N ARG A 61 -14.73 6.58 5.18
CA ARG A 61 -14.23 5.92 6.38
C ARG A 61 -13.09 6.74 6.98
N SER A 62 -13.18 7.04 8.27
CA SER A 62 -12.12 7.72 9.03
C SER A 62 -11.07 6.75 9.58
N HIS A 63 -11.48 5.54 9.94
CA HIS A 63 -10.58 4.47 10.41
C HIS A 63 -10.99 3.11 9.85
N TYR A 64 -10.01 2.23 9.66
CA TYR A 64 -10.24 0.86 9.20
C TYR A 64 -9.20 -0.13 9.70
N GLY A 65 -9.56 -1.41 9.77
CA GLY A 65 -8.64 -2.49 10.13
C GLY A 65 -7.91 -3.02 8.90
N ALA A 66 -6.57 -2.94 8.88
CA ALA A 66 -5.75 -3.41 7.76
C ALA A 66 -5.95 -4.90 7.41
N LYS A 67 -6.34 -5.72 8.40
CA LYS A 67 -6.65 -7.15 8.20
C LYS A 67 -7.79 -7.37 7.20
N GLY A 68 -8.80 -6.49 7.19
CA GLY A 68 -9.93 -6.61 6.26
C GLY A 68 -9.48 -6.48 4.80
N ILE A 69 -8.62 -5.49 4.52
CA ILE A 69 -8.04 -5.32 3.17
C ILE A 69 -7.22 -6.55 2.80
N MET A 70 -6.37 -7.04 3.71
CA MET A 70 -5.53 -8.22 3.45
C MET A 70 -6.36 -9.49 3.16
N GLU A 71 -7.51 -9.65 3.81
CA GLU A 71 -8.43 -10.77 3.55
C GLU A 71 -9.07 -10.65 2.16
N VAL A 72 -9.45 -9.45 1.73
CA VAL A 72 -9.94 -9.20 0.36
C VAL A 72 -8.86 -9.49 -0.67
N LEU A 73 -7.62 -9.03 -0.46
CA LEU A 73 -6.52 -9.31 -1.37
C LEU A 73 -6.24 -10.80 -1.48
N ARG A 74 -6.24 -11.53 -0.36
CA ARG A 74 -6.09 -12.99 -0.35
C ARG A 74 -7.21 -13.69 -1.13
N PHE A 75 -8.45 -13.27 -0.93
CA PHE A 75 -9.59 -13.84 -1.63
C PHE A 75 -9.43 -13.63 -3.14
N ASN A 76 -9.08 -12.41 -3.56
CA ASN A 76 -8.87 -12.10 -4.97
C ASN A 76 -7.70 -12.90 -5.57
N THR A 77 -6.57 -13.03 -4.86
CA THR A 77 -5.46 -13.88 -5.30
C THR A 77 -5.88 -15.33 -5.46
N ALA A 78 -6.68 -15.88 -4.53
CA ALA A 78 -7.17 -17.25 -4.62
C ALA A 78 -8.15 -17.48 -5.78
N LEU A 79 -8.85 -16.44 -6.26
CA LEU A 79 -9.68 -16.52 -7.45
C LEU A 79 -8.86 -16.51 -8.75
N THR A 80 -7.75 -15.78 -8.76
CA THR A 80 -6.92 -15.59 -9.97
C THR A 80 -5.81 -16.61 -10.12
N ASP A 81 -5.32 -17.16 -9.01
CA ASP A 81 -4.15 -18.05 -8.97
C ASP A 81 -4.51 -19.34 -8.21
N ALA A 82 -4.88 -20.39 -8.96
CA ALA A 82 -5.24 -21.69 -8.43
C ALA A 82 -4.01 -22.47 -7.90
N GLU A 83 -2.82 -22.19 -8.44
CA GLU A 83 -1.53 -22.72 -7.98
C GLU A 83 -0.82 -21.64 -7.17
N VAL A 84 -1.33 -21.33 -5.97
CA VAL A 84 -0.88 -20.28 -5.04
C VAL A 84 0.64 -20.04 -5.09
N THR A 85 1.10 -19.22 -6.04
CA THR A 85 2.54 -18.98 -6.27
C THR A 85 3.03 -17.93 -5.28
N PHE A 86 2.11 -17.10 -4.80
CA PHE A 86 2.37 -16.07 -3.81
C PHE A 86 1.38 -16.14 -2.64
N LYS A 87 1.88 -16.44 -1.43
CA LYS A 87 1.08 -16.51 -0.21
C LYS A 87 1.20 -15.22 0.61
N LEU A 88 0.15 -14.40 0.56
CA LEU A 88 -0.01 -13.24 1.45
C LEU A 88 -0.11 -13.69 2.92
N ASN A 89 0.97 -13.61 3.70
CA ASN A 89 0.97 -13.96 5.13
C ASN A 89 0.54 -12.77 6.01
N ASN A 90 -0.08 -13.05 7.16
CA ASN A 90 -0.58 -12.05 8.11
C ASN A 90 0.55 -11.24 8.75
N ASN A 91 1.78 -11.75 8.68
CA ASN A 91 2.98 -11.10 9.21
C ASN A 91 3.30 -9.76 8.52
N TYR A 92 2.76 -9.50 7.33
CA TYR A 92 2.98 -8.27 6.57
C TYR A 92 1.94 -7.18 6.84
N THR A 93 0.78 -7.55 7.39
CA THR A 93 -0.37 -6.66 7.58
C THR A 93 -0.03 -5.40 8.37
N SER A 94 0.70 -5.54 9.48
CA SER A 94 1.07 -4.40 10.35
C SER A 94 2.10 -3.48 9.68
N GLY A 95 3.04 -4.05 8.91
CA GLY A 95 4.02 -3.28 8.15
C GLY A 95 3.36 -2.45 7.05
N LEU A 96 2.42 -3.03 6.29
CA LEU A 96 1.67 -2.33 5.25
C LEU A 96 0.81 -1.20 5.81
N ALA A 97 0.14 -1.45 6.95
CA ALA A 97 -0.65 -0.43 7.64
C ALA A 97 0.18 0.78 8.07
N ARG A 98 1.34 0.53 8.70
CA ARG A 98 2.28 1.58 9.11
C ARG A 98 2.83 2.33 7.90
N LEU A 99 3.25 1.60 6.87
CA LEU A 99 3.78 2.20 5.64
C LEU A 99 2.77 3.15 5.01
N TYR A 100 1.51 2.72 4.90
CA TYR A 100 0.42 3.56 4.43
C TYR A 100 0.28 4.82 5.29
N ASN A 101 0.07 4.66 6.61
CA ASN A 101 -0.06 5.79 7.54
C ASN A 101 1.13 6.77 7.44
N THR A 102 2.36 6.26 7.31
CA THR A 102 3.56 7.07 7.16
C THR A 102 3.55 7.86 5.85
N ILE A 103 3.24 7.23 4.72
CA ILE A 103 3.30 7.93 3.44
C ILE A 103 2.16 8.92 3.28
N THR A 104 0.94 8.60 3.75
CA THR A 104 -0.23 9.47 3.66
C THR A 104 -0.32 10.47 4.80
N GLN A 105 0.55 10.37 5.80
CA GLN A 105 0.53 11.20 7.02
C GLN A 105 -0.83 11.15 7.73
N THR A 106 -1.39 9.95 7.86
CA THR A 106 -2.69 9.71 8.50
C THR A 106 -2.64 8.61 9.54
N ASP A 107 -3.65 8.54 10.40
CA ASP A 107 -3.91 7.48 11.38
C ASP A 107 -5.06 6.55 10.94
N PHE A 108 -5.25 6.42 9.62
CA PHE A 108 -6.36 5.67 9.03
C PHE A 108 -6.39 4.20 9.49
N PHE A 109 -5.22 3.55 9.55
CA PHE A 109 -5.12 2.21 10.12
C PHE A 109 -4.84 2.27 11.62
N GLU A 110 -5.67 1.57 12.39
CA GLU A 110 -5.39 1.30 13.81
C GLU A 110 -4.15 0.41 13.94
N THR A 111 -3.02 1.02 14.32
CA THR A 111 -1.83 0.26 14.69
C THR A 111 -1.79 0.13 16.20
N ARG A 112 -1.93 -1.09 16.74
CA ARG A 112 -1.54 -1.34 18.12
C ARG A 112 -0.03 -1.17 18.20
N GLN A 113 0.43 -0.16 18.93
CA GLN A 113 1.84 -0.10 19.31
C GLN A 113 2.14 -1.39 20.10
N ALA A 114 3.16 -2.11 19.68
CA ALA A 114 3.75 -3.11 20.56
C ALA A 114 4.41 -2.29 21.68
N ALA A 115 3.84 -2.37 22.88
CA ALA A 115 4.44 -1.82 24.09
C ALA A 115 5.79 -2.50 24.38
#